data_AF-A0A1B8RLI1-F1
#
_entry.id   AF-A0A1B8RLI1-F1
#
_cell.length_a   1.000
_cell.length_b   1.000
_cell.length_c   1.000
_cell.angle_alpha   90.00
_cell.angle_beta   90.00
_cell.angle_gamma   90.00
#
_symmetry.space_group_name_H-M   'P 1'
#
loop_
_entity.id
_entity.type
_entity.pdbx_description
1 polymer ?
#
loop_
_entity_poly.entity_id
_entity_poly.type
_entity_poly.pdbx_seq_one_letter_code
_entity_poly.pdbx_strand_id
1 'polypeptide(L)'
;MRYIGPFFRMNSLSQNDISGQLFHLSKEAIKTIVLNSKCGITTSFRSSKKSSNNDISILNNFSPLICLYRKSSPVFIHNKTSHGFDEDTFKKDIIPATNALMTLNILELSNYYSNYNKGARRSDSLENAYKHLAKEQLSFYYENLRNSEGVFVEKKNLSEGNSKGYNLIDKDKKFNFSDQAFMMNAYYLYSLYNPDDPISDDYKNFSLQILEMFYDFKDALYNLSFEEGCKILLAFNVFYEFSNEEKCKNLIIDLSDFLTNKFDEKDYYVSALDSCSLFAIALNDSYKHTNIISFNEKSEEILYKLEGLYDSEKGIFLKLTDKKEVKYSSFEICFYFLAILLHSRSSDNQLEHKNMVSNLYRKYFINSNLILSWPEAPTLDETERYRGLSLKSADMLDESFFRMPNLPTPESSGMAPIFTKSITYSKKKNSFSRSKDTFDSSKNMLIFFVLIHYLNDDVVNAMNFKDDINLPSIREEEPITVTEDILDSDKDDIIEEAPNETKELD
;
A
#
# COMPACT_ATOMS: atom_id res chain seq x y z
N MET A 1 -25.12 -47.05 -5.62
CA MET A 1 -25.01 -45.62 -6.02
C MET A 1 -25.74 -44.76 -5.01
N ARG A 2 -25.21 -43.56 -4.75
CA ARG A 2 -25.64 -42.53 -3.76
C ARG A 2 -25.01 -42.69 -2.37
N TYR A 3 -23.87 -42.03 -2.18
CA TYR A 3 -23.57 -41.03 -1.13
C TYR A 3 -22.11 -40.59 -1.32
N ILE A 4 -21.87 -39.80 -2.37
CA ILE A 4 -20.65 -39.00 -2.53
C ILE A 4 -21.12 -37.55 -2.50
N GLY A 5 -20.91 -36.88 -1.37
CA GLY A 5 -21.31 -35.50 -1.07
C GLY A 5 -21.60 -35.39 0.43
N PRO A 6 -20.67 -34.85 1.23
CA PRO A 6 -20.26 -33.43 1.17
C PRO A 6 -18.73 -33.17 1.15
N PHE A 7 -17.89 -34.18 0.93
CA PHE A 7 -16.42 -34.04 0.96
C PHE A 7 -15.78 -33.42 -0.30
N PHE A 8 -16.59 -32.94 -1.26
CA PHE A 8 -16.14 -32.36 -2.53
C PHE A 8 -16.70 -30.95 -2.81
N ARG A 9 -17.13 -30.21 -1.79
CA ARG A 9 -17.09 -28.74 -1.93
C ARG A 9 -15.64 -28.34 -1.70
N MET A 10 -14.88 -28.16 -2.79
CA MET A 10 -13.62 -27.42 -2.74
C MET A 10 -13.89 -26.11 -1.99
N ASN A 11 -13.37 -26.00 -0.77
CA ASN A 11 -13.29 -24.75 -0.02
C ASN A 11 -12.37 -23.79 -0.80
N SER A 12 -12.91 -23.21 -1.87
CA SER A 12 -12.31 -22.06 -2.54
C SER A 12 -12.51 -20.87 -1.61
N LEU A 13 -11.40 -20.23 -1.22
CA LEU A 13 -11.47 -19.00 -0.45
C LEU A 13 -12.15 -17.95 -1.32
N SER A 14 -13.05 -17.17 -0.74
CA SER A 14 -13.61 -16.03 -1.45
C SER A 14 -12.53 -14.95 -1.61
N GLN A 15 -12.71 -14.04 -2.57
CA GLN A 15 -11.82 -12.89 -2.70
C GLN A 15 -11.87 -11.99 -1.45
N ASN A 16 -13.02 -11.94 -0.75
CA ASN A 16 -13.16 -11.25 0.53
C ASN A 16 -12.30 -11.90 1.62
N ASP A 17 -12.30 -13.23 1.71
CA ASP A 17 -11.43 -13.94 2.67
C ASP A 17 -9.96 -13.68 2.37
N ILE A 18 -9.58 -13.71 1.08
CA ILE A 18 -8.19 -13.47 0.68
C ILE A 18 -7.77 -12.03 0.99
N SER A 19 -8.65 -11.06 0.73
CA SER A 19 -8.39 -9.64 1.02
C SER A 19 -8.28 -9.42 2.53
N GLY A 20 -9.19 -10.01 3.32
CA GLY A 20 -9.13 -10.01 4.79
C GLY A 20 -7.83 -10.60 5.33
N GLN A 21 -7.40 -11.76 4.82
CA GLN A 21 -6.17 -12.43 5.26
C GLN A 21 -4.91 -11.61 4.93
N LEU A 22 -4.82 -11.03 3.73
CA LEU A 22 -3.68 -10.21 3.32
C LEU A 22 -3.64 -8.86 4.04
N PHE A 23 -4.79 -8.25 4.28
CA PHE A 23 -4.89 -7.03 5.07
C PHE A 23 -4.52 -7.28 6.54
N HIS A 24 -5.07 -8.33 7.17
CA HIS A 24 -4.75 -8.71 8.54
C HIS A 24 -3.26 -9.04 8.71
N LEU A 25 -2.69 -9.80 7.77
CA LEU A 25 -1.24 -10.03 7.69
C LEU A 25 -0.47 -8.72 7.69
N SER A 26 -0.83 -7.80 6.79
CA SER A 26 -0.11 -6.53 6.61
C SER A 26 -0.22 -5.63 7.86
N LYS A 27 -1.42 -5.51 8.43
CA LYS A 27 -1.70 -4.74 9.65
C LYS A 27 -0.87 -5.24 10.83
N GLU A 28 -0.90 -6.54 11.13
CA GLU A 28 -0.15 -7.10 12.25
C GLU A 28 1.37 -7.19 11.97
N ALA A 29 1.78 -7.31 10.71
CA ALA A 29 3.18 -7.21 10.32
C ALA A 29 3.75 -5.80 10.54
N ILE A 30 3.00 -4.75 10.16
CA ILE A 30 3.39 -3.36 10.43
C ILE A 30 3.46 -3.11 11.93
N LYS A 31 2.46 -3.55 12.70
CA LYS A 31 2.51 -3.48 14.18
C LYS A 31 3.75 -4.18 14.74
N THR A 32 4.07 -5.37 14.25
CA THR A 32 5.27 -6.11 14.66
C THR A 32 6.56 -5.37 14.32
N ILE A 33 6.71 -4.91 13.08
CA ILE A 33 7.93 -4.25 12.61
C ILE A 33 8.11 -2.91 13.34
N VAL A 34 7.08 -2.08 13.36
CA VAL A 34 7.16 -0.70 13.84
C VAL A 34 7.23 -0.63 15.36
N LEU A 35 6.49 -1.48 16.09
CA LEU A 35 6.41 -1.40 17.55
C LEU A 35 7.33 -2.37 18.28
N ASN A 36 7.67 -3.53 17.68
CA ASN A 36 8.33 -4.62 18.39
C ASN A 36 9.70 -5.01 17.83
N SER A 37 10.01 -4.75 16.54
CA SER A 37 11.22 -5.32 15.93
C SER A 37 12.53 -4.74 16.48
N LYS A 38 12.54 -3.48 16.91
CA LYS A 38 13.75 -2.71 17.22
C LYS A 38 14.77 -2.64 16.08
N CYS A 39 14.38 -2.98 14.85
CA CYS A 39 15.24 -3.00 13.65
C CYS A 39 15.46 -1.58 13.11
N GLY A 40 15.98 -0.67 13.94
CA GLY A 40 16.03 0.73 13.61
C GLY A 40 16.41 1.62 14.78
N ILE A 41 16.16 2.91 14.62
CA ILE A 41 16.25 3.91 15.68
C ILE A 41 14.91 3.94 16.39
N THR A 42 14.92 3.63 17.68
CA THR A 42 13.72 3.62 18.54
C THR A 42 13.50 4.98 19.17
N THR A 43 12.25 5.34 19.46
CA THR A 43 11.93 6.49 20.31
C THR A 43 12.37 6.23 21.76
N SER A 44 12.86 7.27 22.44
CA SER A 44 13.07 7.27 23.88
C SER A 44 11.78 7.69 24.61
N PHE A 45 10.65 7.08 24.26
CA PHE A 45 9.37 7.44 24.86
C PHE A 45 9.37 7.08 26.36
N ARG A 46 9.48 8.10 27.21
CA ARG A 46 9.06 8.05 28.62
C ARG A 46 7.97 9.08 28.78
N SER A 47 6.72 8.63 28.78
CA SER A 47 5.58 9.51 29.09
C SER A 47 5.88 10.29 30.38
N SER A 48 5.90 11.63 30.30
CA SER A 48 5.86 12.43 31.52
C SER A 48 4.51 12.14 32.19
N LYS A 49 4.46 12.07 33.53
CA LYS A 49 3.24 11.79 34.31
C LYS A 49 2.08 12.78 34.09
N LYS A 50 2.16 13.69 33.11
CA LYS A 50 1.19 14.75 32.81
C LYS A 50 0.48 14.64 31.45
N SER A 51 0.76 13.64 30.60
CA SER A 51 -0.01 13.48 29.35
C SER A 51 -1.38 12.86 29.66
N SER A 52 -2.46 13.64 29.54
CA SER A 52 -3.85 13.24 29.80
C SER A 52 -4.47 12.31 28.74
N ASN A 53 -3.72 11.93 27.71
CA ASN A 53 -4.18 11.02 26.65
C ASN A 53 -3.80 9.58 26.97
N ASN A 54 -4.71 8.85 27.61
CA ASN A 54 -4.53 7.44 27.96
C ASN A 54 -4.15 6.56 26.73
N ASP A 55 -4.59 6.92 25.52
CA ASP A 55 -4.37 6.11 24.32
C ASP A 55 -2.90 6.15 23.81
N ILE A 56 -2.18 7.26 24.01
CA ILE A 56 -0.75 7.35 23.64
C ILE A 56 0.10 6.50 24.58
N SER A 57 -0.37 6.27 25.81
CA SER A 57 0.34 5.46 26.80
C SER A 57 0.52 3.99 26.38
N ILE A 58 -0.27 3.51 25.40
CA ILE A 58 -0.10 2.19 24.77
C ILE A 58 1.33 2.00 24.25
N LEU A 59 1.96 3.07 23.74
CA LEU A 59 3.34 3.03 23.24
C LEU A 59 4.39 2.74 24.34
N ASN A 60 4.08 2.96 25.62
CA ASN A 60 4.99 2.63 26.73
C ASN A 60 5.25 1.11 26.83
N ASN A 61 4.37 0.28 26.28
CA ASN A 61 4.53 -1.17 26.27
C ASN A 61 5.44 -1.66 25.12
N PHE A 62 5.86 -0.76 24.24
CA PHE A 62 6.56 -1.07 23.00
C PHE A 62 7.94 -0.41 22.93
N SER A 63 8.67 -0.68 21.85
CA SER A 63 9.88 0.06 21.47
C SER A 63 9.70 0.64 20.06
N PRO A 64 8.84 1.66 19.91
CA PRO A 64 8.42 2.15 18.60
C PRO A 64 9.60 2.68 17.78
N LEU A 65 9.59 2.40 16.49
CA LEU A 65 10.61 2.87 15.54
C LEU A 65 10.29 4.28 15.06
N ILE A 66 11.27 5.17 15.18
CA ILE A 66 11.31 6.46 14.50
C ILE A 66 11.93 6.31 13.10
N CYS A 67 12.85 5.36 12.92
CA CYS A 67 13.50 5.11 11.64
C CYS A 67 13.87 3.63 11.51
N LEU A 68 13.66 3.05 10.34
CA LEU A 68 13.86 1.64 10.00
C LEU A 68 15.18 1.42 9.24
N TYR A 69 15.91 0.37 9.61
CA TYR A 69 17.10 -0.09 8.89
C TYR A 69 16.78 -1.00 7.70
N ARG A 70 17.75 -1.20 6.81
CA ARG A 70 17.56 -1.93 5.55
C ARG A 70 17.26 -3.42 5.71
N LYS A 71 17.97 -4.12 6.60
CA LYS A 71 17.84 -5.58 6.76
C LYS A 71 18.13 -6.06 8.17
N SER A 72 17.54 -7.21 8.51
CA SER A 72 17.86 -7.97 9.71
C SER A 72 17.48 -9.45 9.54
N SER A 73 17.84 -10.27 10.53
CA SER A 73 17.13 -11.51 10.82
C SER A 73 15.73 -11.20 11.35
N PRO A 74 14.69 -11.91 10.91
CA PRO A 74 13.33 -11.76 11.42
C PRO A 74 13.05 -12.69 12.63
N VAL A 75 14.06 -13.36 13.16
CA VAL A 75 13.97 -14.22 14.35
C VAL A 75 13.76 -13.34 15.58
N PHE A 76 12.77 -13.66 16.40
CA PHE A 76 12.61 -13.04 17.71
C PHE A 76 13.63 -13.58 18.69
N ILE A 77 14.39 -12.68 19.32
CA ILE A 77 15.20 -13.00 20.47
C ILE A 77 14.39 -12.66 21.72
N HIS A 78 14.00 -13.68 22.48
CA HIS A 78 13.40 -13.52 23.80
C HIS A 78 14.51 -13.53 24.85
N ASN A 79 14.94 -12.35 25.30
CA ASN A 79 15.77 -12.25 26.50
C ASN A 79 15.03 -11.41 27.57
N LYS A 80 15.50 -11.50 28.83
CA LYS A 80 14.82 -10.87 29.99
C LYS A 80 14.65 -9.35 29.88
N THR A 81 15.34 -8.68 28.95
CA THR A 81 15.43 -7.22 28.81
C THR A 81 15.06 -6.71 27.42
N SER A 82 14.76 -7.59 26.46
CA SER A 82 14.49 -7.24 25.07
C SER A 82 13.65 -8.31 24.38
N HIS A 83 12.50 -7.88 23.87
CA HIS A 83 11.73 -8.55 22.83
C HIS A 83 11.98 -7.79 21.51
N GLY A 84 12.53 -8.45 20.51
CA GLY A 84 12.82 -7.82 19.21
C GLY A 84 13.67 -8.71 18.32
N PHE A 85 14.09 -8.16 17.18
CA PHE A 85 14.96 -8.86 16.23
C PHE A 85 16.40 -8.90 16.71
N ASP A 86 17.18 -9.79 16.10
CA ASP A 86 18.61 -9.95 16.39
C ASP A 86 19.42 -8.72 15.94
N GLU A 87 19.84 -7.90 16.90
CA GLU A 87 20.58 -6.66 16.69
C GLU A 87 21.92 -6.87 15.95
N ASP A 88 22.58 -8.02 16.16
CA ASP A 88 23.85 -8.35 15.51
C ASP A 88 23.71 -8.53 13.99
N THR A 89 22.47 -8.72 13.51
CA THR A 89 22.18 -8.94 12.10
C THR A 89 21.78 -7.67 11.35
N PHE A 90 21.65 -6.53 12.06
CA PHE A 90 21.15 -5.30 11.47
C PHE A 90 22.10 -4.73 10.41
N LYS A 91 21.55 -4.47 9.22
CA LYS A 91 22.19 -3.67 8.17
C LYS A 91 21.66 -2.26 8.25
N LYS A 92 22.39 -1.41 8.97
CA LYS A 92 22.01 -0.05 9.40
C LYS A 92 22.02 1.02 8.29
N ASP A 93 21.87 0.62 7.04
CA ASP A 93 21.54 1.55 5.96
C ASP A 93 20.08 2.00 6.13
N ILE A 94 19.79 3.27 5.85
CA ILE A 94 18.48 3.89 5.95
C ILE A 94 18.12 4.42 4.56
N ILE A 95 16.99 3.95 4.04
CA ILE A 95 16.47 4.31 2.72
C ILE A 95 15.25 5.21 2.95
N PRO A 96 15.24 6.47 2.44
CA PRO A 96 14.12 7.39 2.65
C PRO A 96 12.76 6.83 2.20
N ALA A 97 12.63 6.32 0.96
CA ALA A 97 11.36 5.74 0.49
C ALA A 97 10.84 4.64 1.41
N THR A 98 11.73 3.80 1.94
CA THR A 98 11.33 2.71 2.85
C THR A 98 10.75 3.25 4.16
N ASN A 99 11.31 4.35 4.67
CA ASN A 99 10.88 5.00 5.89
C ASN A 99 9.60 5.82 5.68
N ALA A 100 9.48 6.48 4.53
CA ALA A 100 8.24 7.12 4.11
C ALA A 100 7.09 6.10 4.00
N LEU A 101 7.34 4.95 3.37
CA LEU A 101 6.37 3.84 3.30
C LEU A 101 6.01 3.29 4.68
N MET A 102 6.96 3.16 5.61
CA MET A 102 6.66 2.78 7.00
C MET A 102 5.66 3.77 7.63
N THR A 103 5.86 5.07 7.43
CA THR A 103 4.98 6.13 7.93
C THR A 103 3.62 6.11 7.23
N LEU A 104 3.58 5.93 5.91
CA LEU A 104 2.34 5.79 5.14
C LEU A 104 1.51 4.60 5.63
N ASN A 105 2.13 3.44 5.87
CA ASN A 105 1.45 2.27 6.42
C ASN A 105 0.75 2.59 7.75
N ILE A 106 1.44 3.23 8.70
CA ILE A 106 0.81 3.53 10.01
C ILE A 106 -0.24 4.64 9.90
N LEU A 107 -0.12 5.57 8.95
CA LEU A 107 -1.14 6.58 8.69
C LEU A 107 -2.43 5.95 8.13
N GLU A 108 -2.33 5.08 7.12
CA GLU A 108 -3.48 4.35 6.60
C GLU A 108 -4.13 3.46 7.67
N LEU A 109 -3.32 2.75 8.46
CA LEU A 109 -3.83 1.98 9.58
C LEU A 109 -4.45 2.87 10.66
N SER A 110 -3.94 4.09 10.89
CA SER A 110 -4.56 5.02 11.83
C SER A 110 -5.96 5.43 11.37
N ASN A 111 -6.15 5.64 10.06
CA ASN A 111 -7.47 5.90 9.47
C ASN A 111 -8.40 4.69 9.60
N TYR A 112 -7.91 3.47 9.34
CA TYR A 112 -8.66 2.24 9.61
C TYR A 112 -9.10 2.13 11.08
N TYR A 113 -8.16 2.36 12.02
CA TYR A 113 -8.42 2.34 13.46
C TYR A 113 -9.28 3.52 13.95
N SER A 114 -9.52 4.56 13.14
CA SER A 114 -10.49 5.61 13.51
C SER A 114 -11.91 5.07 13.65
N ASN A 115 -12.23 3.99 12.93
CA ASN A 115 -13.52 3.30 13.06
C ASN A 115 -13.70 2.62 14.43
N TYR A 116 -12.61 2.36 15.16
CA TYR A 116 -12.63 1.73 16.48
C TYR A 116 -13.08 2.70 17.59
N ASN A 117 -13.06 4.00 17.28
CA ASN A 117 -13.50 5.07 18.15
C ASN A 117 -14.95 5.51 17.88
N LYS A 118 -15.61 4.95 16.86
CA LYS A 118 -17.00 5.27 16.50
C LYS A 118 -17.96 4.40 17.32
N GLY A 119 -18.91 5.03 18.01
CA GLY A 119 -19.96 4.36 18.78
C GLY A 119 -19.71 4.23 20.29
N ALA A 120 -20.61 3.50 20.98
CA ALA A 120 -20.70 3.47 22.44
C ALA A 120 -19.62 2.63 23.16
N ARG A 121 -18.77 1.90 22.42
CA ARG A 121 -17.71 1.05 22.97
C ARG A 121 -16.38 1.45 22.36
N ARG A 122 -15.57 2.20 23.11
CA ARG A 122 -14.15 2.41 22.78
C ARG A 122 -13.44 1.06 22.83
N SER A 123 -12.93 0.60 21.70
CA SER A 123 -12.06 -0.57 21.62
C SER A 123 -10.60 -0.13 21.67
N ASP A 124 -9.66 -1.08 21.83
CA ASP A 124 -8.22 -0.80 21.85
C ASP A 124 -7.74 -0.32 20.47
N SER A 125 -7.91 0.98 20.21
CA SER A 125 -7.54 1.65 18.96
C SER A 125 -6.08 2.10 18.98
N LEU A 126 -5.36 1.83 17.88
CA LEU A 126 -4.01 2.35 17.66
C LEU A 126 -4.00 3.70 16.92
N GLU A 127 -5.15 4.30 16.64
CA GLU A 127 -5.26 5.55 15.87
C GLU A 127 -4.33 6.64 16.43
N ASN A 128 -4.54 7.04 17.68
CA ASN A 128 -3.80 8.14 18.31
C ASN A 128 -2.32 7.81 18.48
N ALA A 129 -2.00 6.54 18.77
CA ALA A 129 -0.62 6.08 18.92
C ALA A 129 0.14 6.16 17.58
N TYR A 130 -0.49 5.75 16.48
CA TYR A 130 0.10 5.83 15.14
C TYR A 130 0.19 7.25 14.61
N LYS A 131 -0.83 8.09 14.83
CA LYS A 131 -0.76 9.52 14.51
C LYS A 131 0.41 10.21 15.23
N HIS A 132 0.56 9.96 16.53
CA HIS A 132 1.69 10.50 17.29
C HIS A 132 3.04 9.99 16.76
N LEU A 133 3.16 8.68 16.52
CA LEU A 133 4.40 8.10 16.02
C LEU A 133 4.76 8.60 14.62
N ALA A 134 3.78 8.77 13.73
CA ALA A 134 3.98 9.34 12.40
C ALA A 134 4.55 10.76 12.47
N LYS A 135 4.08 11.59 13.43
CA LYS A 135 4.62 12.94 13.66
C LYS A 135 6.11 12.89 14.00
N GLU A 136 6.49 12.03 14.95
CA GLU A 136 7.87 11.87 15.40
C GLU A 136 8.78 11.34 14.27
N GLN A 137 8.26 10.39 13.49
CA GLN A 137 8.95 9.86 12.30
C GLN A 137 9.25 10.95 11.28
N LEU A 138 8.22 11.72 10.89
CA LEU A 138 8.38 12.80 9.91
C LEU A 138 9.33 13.90 10.40
N SER A 139 9.21 14.31 11.66
CA SER A 139 10.13 15.28 12.26
C SER A 139 11.58 14.79 12.19
N PHE A 140 11.82 13.53 12.56
CA PHE A 140 13.13 12.91 12.47
C PHE A 140 13.65 12.87 11.03
N TYR A 141 12.82 12.53 10.05
CA TYR A 141 13.23 12.49 8.64
C TYR A 141 13.65 13.87 8.15
N TYR A 142 12.85 14.89 8.45
CA TYR A 142 13.12 16.28 8.08
C TYR A 142 14.47 16.75 8.61
N GLU A 143 14.79 16.44 9.86
CA GLU A 143 16.02 16.86 10.52
C GLU A 143 17.25 16.04 10.10
N ASN A 144 17.08 14.74 9.85
CA ASN A 144 18.22 13.82 9.82
C ASN A 144 18.45 13.10 8.48
N LEU A 145 17.45 13.04 7.58
CA LEU A 145 17.54 12.29 6.33
C LEU A 145 17.77 13.16 5.09
N ARG A 146 17.79 14.49 5.24
CA ARG A 146 18.10 15.41 4.14
C ARG A 146 19.60 15.70 4.04
N ASN A 147 20.07 15.99 2.83
CA ASN A 147 21.43 16.49 2.59
C ASN A 147 21.46 18.03 2.66
N SER A 148 22.62 18.63 2.36
CA SER A 148 22.78 20.09 2.32
C SER A 148 21.98 20.80 1.22
N GLU A 149 21.50 20.06 0.22
CA GLU A 149 20.65 20.58 -0.87
C GLU A 149 19.15 20.50 -0.50
N GLY A 150 18.82 19.95 0.66
CA GLY A 150 17.45 19.82 1.14
C GLY A 150 16.68 18.62 0.58
N VAL A 151 17.32 17.70 -0.15
CA VAL A 151 16.70 16.46 -0.65
C VAL A 151 16.97 15.28 0.27
N PHE A 152 16.04 14.32 0.31
CA PHE A 152 16.19 13.10 1.08
C PHE A 152 17.20 12.16 0.41
N VAL A 153 18.17 11.64 1.17
CA VAL A 153 19.23 10.75 0.66
C VAL A 153 19.43 9.53 1.56
N GLU A 154 19.96 8.44 1.00
CA GLU A 154 20.35 7.28 1.79
C GLU A 154 21.36 7.68 2.89
N LYS A 155 21.07 7.26 4.12
CA LYS A 155 21.96 7.44 5.27
C LYS A 155 22.47 6.09 5.78
N LYS A 156 23.54 6.11 6.55
CA LYS A 156 24.03 4.94 7.30
C LYS A 156 24.25 5.32 8.76
N ASN A 157 23.72 4.53 9.68
CA ASN A 157 24.02 4.70 11.10
C ASN A 157 25.33 3.98 11.49
N LEU A 158 26.28 4.74 12.04
CA LEU A 158 27.58 4.26 12.50
C LEU A 158 27.61 3.89 13.99
N SER A 159 26.56 4.20 14.75
CA SER A 159 26.52 3.90 16.18
C SER A 159 26.63 2.41 16.49
N GLU A 160 27.43 2.10 17.51
CA GLU A 160 27.51 0.76 18.09
C GLU A 160 26.29 0.50 18.97
N GLY A 161 25.45 -0.43 18.52
CA GLY A 161 24.19 -0.76 19.16
C GLY A 161 23.12 0.35 19.16
N ASN A 162 21.92 0.03 19.63
CA ASN A 162 20.75 0.93 19.67
C ASN A 162 20.69 1.78 20.96
N SER A 163 21.47 1.45 21.99
CA SER A 163 21.46 2.13 23.30
C SER A 163 22.32 3.39 23.37
N LYS A 164 23.23 3.61 22.41
CA LYS A 164 24.19 4.73 22.39
C LYS A 164 23.75 5.93 21.52
N GLY A 165 22.47 6.00 21.14
CA GLY A 165 21.96 7.00 20.19
C GLY A 165 22.33 6.68 18.74
N TYR A 166 22.25 7.67 17.84
CA TYR A 166 22.51 7.50 16.40
C TYR A 166 23.58 8.47 15.89
N ASN A 167 24.33 8.04 14.87
CA ASN A 167 25.29 8.85 14.13
C ASN A 167 25.11 8.56 12.64
N LEU A 168 24.46 9.48 11.94
CA LEU A 168 24.04 9.30 10.55
C LEU A 168 25.01 9.98 9.60
N ILE A 169 25.46 9.24 8.59
CA ILE A 169 26.27 9.75 7.49
C ILE A 169 25.61 9.49 6.14
N ASP A 170 25.84 10.38 5.18
CA ASP A 170 25.37 10.26 3.81
C ASP A 170 26.12 9.13 3.11
N LYS A 171 25.38 8.27 2.41
CA LYS A 171 25.97 7.12 1.71
C LYS A 171 26.21 7.39 0.23
N ASP A 172 25.27 8.10 -0.41
CA ASP A 172 25.30 8.42 -1.84
C ASP A 172 25.19 9.92 -2.05
N LYS A 173 25.91 10.44 -3.07
CA LYS A 173 25.79 11.84 -3.51
C LYS A 173 24.60 12.10 -4.41
N LYS A 174 24.01 11.05 -5.02
CA LYS A 174 22.86 11.18 -5.92
C LYS A 174 21.60 10.72 -5.17
N PHE A 175 20.60 11.59 -5.10
CA PHE A 175 19.30 11.23 -4.54
C PHE A 175 18.47 10.44 -5.55
N ASN A 176 17.49 9.66 -5.07
CA ASN A 176 16.50 9.00 -5.92
C ASN A 176 15.21 9.82 -5.94
N PHE A 177 14.54 9.85 -7.10
CA PHE A 177 13.27 10.57 -7.21
C PHE A 177 12.15 9.82 -6.50
N SER A 178 12.17 8.48 -6.50
CA SER A 178 11.18 7.71 -5.74
C SER A 178 11.26 7.98 -4.22
N ASP A 179 12.44 8.30 -3.70
CA ASP A 179 12.61 8.70 -2.30
C ASP A 179 11.85 10.00 -1.99
N GLN A 180 11.90 10.97 -2.90
CA GLN A 180 11.20 12.24 -2.73
C GLN A 180 9.69 12.04 -2.88
N ALA A 181 9.26 11.24 -3.87
CA ALA A 181 7.84 11.01 -4.16
C ALA A 181 7.11 10.36 -2.98
N PHE A 182 7.69 9.34 -2.35
CA PHE A 182 7.05 8.73 -1.18
C PHE A 182 7.11 9.64 0.06
N MET A 183 8.16 10.44 0.23
CA MET A 183 8.21 11.45 1.30
C MET A 183 7.11 12.49 1.11
N MET A 184 6.92 13.01 -0.10
CA MET A 184 5.81 13.91 -0.46
C MET A 184 4.47 13.36 0.04
N ASN A 185 4.17 12.09 -0.27
CA ASN A 185 2.93 11.44 0.17
C ASN A 185 2.83 11.36 1.69
N ALA A 186 3.92 10.99 2.38
CA ALA A 186 3.90 10.80 3.84
C ALA A 186 3.61 12.12 4.59
N TYR A 187 4.23 13.23 4.18
CA TYR A 187 3.96 14.55 4.77
C TYR A 187 2.53 15.03 4.46
N TYR A 188 2.07 14.83 3.22
CA TYR A 188 0.71 15.23 2.83
C TYR A 188 -0.35 14.45 3.61
N LEU A 189 -0.25 13.13 3.61
CA LEU A 189 -1.23 12.26 4.26
C LEU A 189 -1.30 12.51 5.77
N TYR A 190 -0.17 12.81 6.42
CA TYR A 190 -0.18 13.23 7.81
C TYR A 190 -1.02 14.50 8.00
N SER A 191 -0.79 15.52 7.17
CA SER A 191 -1.52 16.79 7.27
C SER A 191 -3.03 16.60 7.08
N LEU A 192 -3.42 15.72 6.16
CA LEU A 192 -4.82 15.40 5.88
C LEU A 192 -5.50 14.69 7.06
N TYR A 193 -4.83 13.71 7.68
CA TYR A 193 -5.38 12.90 8.77
C TYR A 193 -5.30 13.59 10.15
N ASN A 194 -4.57 14.70 10.26
CA ASN A 194 -4.33 15.42 11.51
C ASN A 194 -4.52 16.94 11.33
N PRO A 195 -5.64 17.43 10.77
CA PRO A 195 -5.81 18.86 10.42
C PRO A 195 -5.71 19.80 11.64
N ASP A 196 -6.00 19.29 12.84
CA ASP A 196 -5.95 20.07 14.08
C ASP A 196 -4.54 20.14 14.72
N ASP A 197 -3.56 19.39 14.21
CA ASP A 197 -2.18 19.48 14.71
C ASP A 197 -1.49 20.74 14.15
N PRO A 198 -0.88 21.60 14.99
CA PRO A 198 -0.24 22.83 14.53
C PRO A 198 0.83 22.66 13.45
N ILE A 199 1.46 21.49 13.32
CA ILE A 199 2.49 21.24 12.29
C ILE A 199 1.90 20.86 10.93
N SER A 200 0.60 20.57 10.85
CA SER A 200 -0.02 19.99 9.66
C SER A 200 0.06 20.91 8.46
N ASP A 201 -0.14 22.22 8.63
CA ASP A 201 0.01 23.19 7.54
C ASP A 201 1.45 23.24 7.01
N ASP A 202 2.46 23.18 7.90
CA ASP A 202 3.87 23.13 7.51
C ASP A 202 4.20 21.86 6.73
N TYR A 203 3.67 20.71 7.15
CA TYR A 203 3.85 19.45 6.45
C TYR A 203 3.16 19.43 5.09
N LYS A 204 1.95 20.00 4.99
CA LYS A 204 1.25 20.17 3.72
C LYS A 204 2.08 21.03 2.76
N ASN A 205 2.53 22.19 3.23
CA ASN A 205 3.35 23.11 2.44
C ASN A 205 4.67 22.47 2.01
N PHE A 206 5.32 21.72 2.89
CA PHE A 206 6.55 21.01 2.56
C PHE A 206 6.33 19.91 1.51
N SER A 207 5.22 19.18 1.58
CA SER A 207 4.85 18.23 0.55
C SER A 207 4.64 18.90 -0.82
N LEU A 208 3.93 20.03 -0.86
CA LEU A 208 3.73 20.81 -2.08
C LEU A 208 5.03 21.39 -2.65
N GLN A 209 6.02 21.71 -1.81
CA GLN A 209 7.37 22.09 -2.28
C GLN A 209 8.08 20.92 -2.97
N ILE A 210 7.91 19.69 -2.48
CA ILE A 210 8.45 18.51 -3.16
C ILE A 210 7.73 18.29 -4.50
N LEU A 211 6.41 18.52 -4.56
CA LEU A 211 5.68 18.48 -5.84
C LEU A 211 6.23 19.52 -6.84
N GLU A 212 6.53 20.74 -6.38
CA GLU A 212 7.13 21.76 -7.24
C GLU A 212 8.51 21.34 -7.77
N MET A 213 9.33 20.69 -6.93
CA MET A 213 10.59 20.09 -7.38
C MET A 213 10.37 19.11 -8.54
N PHE A 214 9.35 18.25 -8.47
CA PHE A 214 9.06 17.33 -9.58
C PHE A 214 8.69 18.06 -10.88
N TYR A 215 7.98 19.18 -10.76
CA TYR A 215 7.61 20.00 -11.90
C TYR A 215 8.83 20.68 -12.53
N ASP A 216 9.69 21.28 -11.71
CA ASP A 216 10.92 21.96 -12.14
C ASP A 216 11.94 21.00 -12.76
N PHE A 217 11.99 19.76 -12.28
CA PHE A 217 12.94 18.74 -12.73
C PHE A 217 12.29 17.62 -13.55
N LYS A 218 11.13 17.87 -14.19
CA LYS A 218 10.39 16.85 -14.94
C LYS A 218 11.24 16.16 -16.02
N ASP A 219 12.11 16.88 -16.70
CA ASP A 219 12.98 16.33 -17.76
C ASP A 219 13.97 15.28 -17.21
N ALA A 220 14.33 15.38 -15.93
CA ALA A 220 15.17 14.39 -15.27
C ALA A 220 14.46 13.04 -15.10
N LEU A 221 13.13 13.04 -15.01
CA LEU A 221 12.32 11.84 -14.84
C LEU A 221 12.40 10.92 -16.07
N TYR A 222 12.52 11.47 -17.27
CA TYR A 222 12.63 10.69 -18.51
C TYR A 222 13.93 9.87 -18.58
N ASN A 223 14.96 10.27 -17.82
CA ASN A 223 16.24 9.56 -17.76
C ASN A 223 16.28 8.41 -16.74
N LEU A 224 15.20 8.21 -15.97
CA LEU A 224 15.15 7.20 -14.92
C LEU A 224 14.92 5.79 -15.48
N SER A 225 15.20 4.77 -14.68
CA SER A 225 14.83 3.39 -15.03
C SER A 225 13.30 3.22 -15.11
N PHE A 226 12.83 2.21 -15.85
CA PHE A 226 11.40 1.92 -15.91
C PHE A 226 10.87 1.57 -14.51
N GLU A 227 11.65 0.81 -13.74
CA GLU A 227 11.34 0.38 -12.39
C GLU A 227 11.22 1.54 -11.39
N GLU A 228 12.05 2.58 -11.53
CA GLU A 228 11.93 3.81 -10.71
C GLU A 228 10.74 4.66 -11.17
N GLY A 229 10.54 4.78 -12.48
CA GLY A 229 9.39 5.47 -13.06
C GLY A 229 8.05 4.90 -12.58
N CYS A 230 7.87 3.57 -12.58
CA CYS A 230 6.64 2.95 -12.08
C CYS A 230 6.36 3.26 -10.60
N LYS A 231 7.39 3.38 -9.76
CA LYS A 231 7.23 3.75 -8.34
C LYS A 231 6.84 5.21 -8.17
N ILE A 232 7.40 6.10 -8.99
CA ILE A 232 7.05 7.53 -8.99
C ILE A 232 5.62 7.69 -9.47
N LEU A 233 5.23 6.99 -10.54
CA LEU A 233 3.85 7.02 -11.04
C LEU A 233 2.86 6.49 -10.00
N LEU A 234 3.17 5.38 -9.32
CA LEU A 234 2.38 4.93 -8.16
C LEU A 234 2.26 6.02 -7.10
N ALA A 235 3.38 6.64 -6.71
CA ALA A 235 3.37 7.68 -5.68
C ALA A 235 2.56 8.91 -6.10
N PHE A 236 2.62 9.32 -7.37
CA PHE A 236 1.81 10.41 -7.89
C PHE A 236 0.32 10.09 -7.90
N ASN A 237 -0.09 8.90 -8.33
CA ASN A 237 -1.49 8.48 -8.27
C ASN A 237 -2.02 8.51 -6.83
N VAL A 238 -1.28 7.91 -5.89
CA VAL A 238 -1.61 7.96 -4.45
C VAL A 238 -1.70 9.41 -3.95
N PHE A 239 -0.75 10.28 -4.33
CA PHE A 239 -0.79 11.69 -3.95
C PHE A 239 -2.04 12.39 -4.47
N TYR A 240 -2.36 12.18 -5.74
CA TYR A 240 -3.49 12.82 -6.40
C TYR A 240 -4.83 12.34 -5.82
N GLU A 241 -4.96 11.05 -5.50
CA GLU A 241 -6.15 10.51 -4.83
C GLU A 241 -6.52 11.29 -3.56
N PHE A 242 -5.53 11.65 -2.74
CA PHE A 242 -5.76 12.40 -1.50
C PHE A 242 -5.77 13.92 -1.68
N SER A 243 -5.05 14.45 -2.67
CA SER A 243 -4.82 15.88 -2.80
C SER A 243 -5.70 16.58 -3.83
N ASN A 244 -6.09 15.86 -4.89
CA ASN A 244 -6.70 16.41 -6.11
C ASN A 244 -5.91 17.60 -6.70
N GLU A 245 -4.59 17.62 -6.51
CA GLU A 245 -3.72 18.70 -7.00
C GLU A 245 -3.49 18.57 -8.51
N GLU A 246 -3.97 19.56 -9.27
CA GLU A 246 -3.93 19.53 -10.74
C GLU A 246 -2.50 19.50 -11.31
N LYS A 247 -1.53 20.10 -10.61
CA LYS A 247 -0.11 19.97 -10.97
C LYS A 247 0.35 18.51 -10.95
N CYS A 248 -0.08 17.73 -9.97
CA CYS A 248 0.26 16.31 -9.89
C CYS A 248 -0.44 15.52 -11.01
N LYS A 249 -1.71 15.84 -11.32
CA LYS A 249 -2.42 15.25 -12.46
C LYS A 249 -1.67 15.41 -13.77
N ASN A 250 -1.14 16.60 -14.04
CA ASN A 250 -0.34 16.85 -15.24
C ASN A 250 0.93 15.99 -15.29
N LEU A 251 1.59 15.80 -14.14
CA LEU A 251 2.75 14.89 -14.05
C LEU A 251 2.35 13.41 -14.24
N ILE A 252 1.17 13.00 -13.77
CA ILE A 252 0.63 11.65 -14.00
C ILE A 252 0.42 11.42 -15.50
N ILE A 253 -0.22 12.36 -16.20
CA ILE A 253 -0.46 12.25 -17.65
C ILE A 253 0.86 12.08 -18.40
N ASP A 254 1.79 13.03 -18.19
CA ASP A 254 3.07 13.06 -18.89
C ASP A 254 3.93 11.81 -18.60
N LEU A 255 4.03 11.42 -17.32
CA LEU A 255 4.82 10.24 -16.94
C LEU A 255 4.17 8.93 -17.42
N SER A 256 2.84 8.84 -17.46
CA SER A 256 2.14 7.66 -17.97
C SER A 256 2.35 7.48 -19.47
N ASP A 257 2.25 8.57 -20.25
CA ASP A 257 2.56 8.56 -21.68
C ASP A 257 4.02 8.17 -21.93
N PHE A 258 4.95 8.77 -21.19
CA PHE A 258 6.37 8.44 -21.31
C PHE A 258 6.66 6.97 -20.97
N LEU A 259 6.14 6.47 -19.85
CA LEU A 259 6.37 5.09 -19.42
C LEU A 259 5.71 4.08 -20.34
N THR A 260 4.58 4.42 -20.95
CA THR A 260 3.91 3.59 -21.97
C THR A 260 4.82 3.41 -23.19
N ASN A 261 5.38 4.51 -23.71
CA ASN A 261 6.34 4.43 -24.81
C ASN A 261 7.60 3.64 -24.43
N LYS A 262 8.15 3.91 -23.25
CA LYS A 262 9.33 3.21 -22.75
C LYS A 262 9.10 1.72 -22.57
N PHE A 263 7.90 1.34 -22.11
CA PHE A 263 7.49 -0.05 -21.95
C PHE A 263 7.51 -0.79 -23.29
N ASP A 264 7.07 -0.14 -24.38
CA ASP A 264 7.01 -0.74 -25.71
C ASP A 264 8.39 -0.93 -26.36
N GLU A 265 9.44 -0.27 -25.86
CA GLU A 265 10.80 -0.42 -26.39
C GLU A 265 11.47 -1.75 -26.01
N LYS A 266 11.01 -2.44 -24.94
CA LYS A 266 11.66 -3.63 -24.39
C LYS A 266 10.66 -4.64 -23.85
N ASP A 267 11.03 -5.91 -23.88
CA ASP A 267 10.24 -6.95 -23.22
C ASP A 267 10.47 -6.95 -21.69
N TYR A 268 9.67 -6.14 -21.00
CA TYR A 268 9.68 -6.06 -19.55
C TYR A 268 9.03 -7.27 -18.87
N TYR A 269 8.20 -8.07 -19.56
CA TYR A 269 7.62 -9.30 -18.98
C TYR A 269 8.70 -10.33 -18.63
N VAL A 270 9.81 -10.33 -19.37
CA VAL A 270 10.98 -11.19 -19.09
C VAL A 270 11.90 -10.56 -18.03
N SER A 271 12.14 -9.25 -18.13
CA SER A 271 13.23 -8.57 -17.41
C SER A 271 12.80 -7.92 -16.08
N ALA A 272 11.56 -7.45 -15.97
CA ALA A 272 11.04 -6.71 -14.82
C ALA A 272 9.53 -6.95 -14.60
N LEU A 273 9.11 -8.22 -14.52
CA LEU A 273 7.70 -8.61 -14.38
C LEU A 273 6.97 -7.95 -13.19
N ASP A 274 7.68 -7.72 -12.09
CA ASP A 274 7.15 -6.96 -10.96
C ASP A 274 6.80 -5.52 -11.34
N SER A 275 7.66 -4.86 -12.11
CA SER A 275 7.43 -3.50 -12.59
C SER A 275 6.34 -3.44 -13.66
N CYS A 276 6.18 -4.47 -14.51
CA CYS A 276 5.02 -4.58 -15.41
C CYS A 276 3.70 -4.64 -14.63
N SER A 277 3.67 -5.48 -13.59
CA SER A 277 2.47 -5.66 -12.78
C SER A 277 2.12 -4.39 -12.01
N LEU A 278 3.15 -3.70 -11.47
CA LEU A 278 2.96 -2.41 -10.82
C LEU A 278 2.51 -1.32 -11.80
N PHE A 279 3.03 -1.34 -13.03
CA PHE A 279 2.67 -0.37 -14.06
C PHE A 279 1.22 -0.51 -14.49
N ALA A 280 0.71 -1.75 -14.65
CA ALA A 280 -0.70 -1.98 -14.94
C ALA A 280 -1.61 -1.41 -13.84
N ILE A 281 -1.27 -1.65 -12.56
CA ILE A 281 -2.00 -1.06 -11.42
C ILE A 281 -1.98 0.46 -11.52
N ALA A 282 -0.79 1.06 -11.66
CA ALA A 282 -0.64 2.51 -11.71
C ALA A 282 -1.34 3.15 -12.92
N LEU A 283 -1.37 2.49 -14.08
CA LEU A 283 -2.12 2.96 -15.25
C LEU A 283 -3.64 2.92 -15.04
N ASN A 284 -4.13 1.90 -14.34
CA ASN A 284 -5.55 1.82 -13.98
C ASN A 284 -5.95 3.01 -13.08
N ASP A 285 -5.11 3.37 -12.10
CA ASP A 285 -5.36 4.55 -11.26
C ASP A 285 -5.18 5.86 -12.04
N SER A 286 -4.18 5.92 -12.92
CA SER A 286 -3.98 7.06 -13.82
C SER A 286 -5.21 7.28 -14.69
N TYR A 287 -5.84 6.21 -15.18
CA TYR A 287 -7.11 6.28 -15.89
C TYR A 287 -8.23 6.81 -15.00
N LYS A 288 -8.42 6.29 -13.77
CA LYS A 288 -9.46 6.79 -12.84
C LYS A 288 -9.32 8.29 -12.57
N HIS A 289 -8.10 8.80 -12.51
CA HIS A 289 -7.84 10.21 -12.19
C HIS A 289 -7.94 11.15 -13.39
N THR A 290 -7.68 10.65 -14.60
CA THR A 290 -7.54 11.48 -15.81
C THR A 290 -8.65 11.24 -16.84
N ASN A 291 -9.33 10.10 -16.77
CA ASN A 291 -10.26 9.56 -17.79
C ASN A 291 -9.62 9.39 -19.17
N ILE A 292 -8.29 9.31 -19.27
CA ILE A 292 -7.58 9.09 -20.54
C ILE A 292 -7.64 7.60 -20.91
N ILE A 293 -8.43 7.29 -21.94
CA ILE A 293 -8.76 5.93 -22.36
C ILE A 293 -7.51 5.10 -22.69
N SER A 294 -6.48 5.71 -23.31
CA SER A 294 -5.24 5.00 -23.68
C SER A 294 -4.51 4.39 -22.47
N PHE A 295 -4.63 4.98 -21.28
CA PHE A 295 -4.05 4.40 -20.06
C PHE A 295 -4.78 3.13 -19.64
N ASN A 296 -6.12 3.12 -19.75
CA ASN A 296 -6.91 1.93 -19.50
C ASN A 296 -6.63 0.83 -20.52
N GLU A 297 -6.64 1.17 -21.81
CA GLU A 297 -6.32 0.23 -22.90
C GLU A 297 -4.95 -0.41 -22.71
N LYS A 298 -3.95 0.40 -22.31
CA LYS A 298 -2.60 -0.11 -22.05
C LYS A 298 -2.55 -1.00 -20.80
N SER A 299 -3.23 -0.62 -19.73
CA SER A 299 -3.36 -1.46 -18.53
C SER A 299 -3.96 -2.82 -18.87
N GLU A 300 -5.07 -2.83 -19.61
CA GLU A 300 -5.77 -4.04 -20.04
C GLU A 300 -4.91 -4.92 -20.97
N GLU A 301 -4.16 -4.32 -21.90
CA GLU A 301 -3.18 -5.03 -22.72
C GLU A 301 -2.14 -5.77 -21.85
N ILE A 302 -1.64 -5.09 -20.82
CA ILE A 302 -0.68 -5.67 -19.89
C ILE A 302 -1.31 -6.80 -19.08
N LEU A 303 -2.50 -6.59 -18.54
CA LEU A 303 -3.22 -7.56 -17.72
C LEU A 303 -3.54 -8.83 -18.52
N TYR A 304 -4.02 -8.71 -19.76
CA TYR A 304 -4.28 -9.84 -20.64
C TYR A 304 -3.00 -10.67 -20.89
N LYS A 305 -1.86 -10.01 -21.09
CA LYS A 305 -0.56 -10.70 -21.20
C LYS A 305 -0.14 -11.38 -19.90
N LEU A 306 -0.37 -10.74 -18.74
CA LEU A 306 -0.10 -11.34 -17.43
C LEU A 306 -0.97 -12.59 -17.21
N GLU A 307 -2.25 -12.54 -17.53
CA GLU A 307 -3.16 -13.68 -17.48
C GLU A 307 -2.68 -14.83 -18.36
N GLY A 308 -2.17 -14.52 -19.56
CA GLY A 308 -1.55 -15.50 -20.45
C GLY A 308 -0.35 -16.24 -19.85
N LEU A 309 0.29 -15.72 -18.79
CA LEU A 309 1.37 -16.39 -18.07
C LEU A 309 0.88 -17.40 -17.03
N TYR A 310 -0.42 -17.39 -16.69
CA TYR A 310 -0.98 -18.26 -15.68
C TYR A 310 -1.12 -19.71 -16.17
N ASP A 311 -0.59 -20.64 -15.37
CA ASP A 311 -0.75 -22.08 -15.57
C ASP A 311 -1.79 -22.60 -14.59
N SER A 312 -2.99 -22.91 -15.11
CA SER A 312 -4.14 -23.34 -14.30
C SER A 312 -3.95 -24.70 -13.65
N GLU A 313 -3.16 -25.60 -14.26
CA GLU A 313 -2.84 -26.92 -13.70
C GLU A 313 -1.93 -26.80 -12.48
N LYS A 314 -0.95 -25.90 -12.54
CA LYS A 314 0.01 -25.69 -11.45
C LYS A 314 -0.45 -24.67 -10.43
N GLY A 315 -1.37 -23.77 -10.81
CA GLY A 315 -1.86 -22.65 -9.99
C GLY A 315 -0.81 -21.57 -9.76
N ILE A 316 0.11 -21.36 -10.71
CA ILE A 316 1.22 -20.39 -10.63
C ILE A 316 1.33 -19.64 -11.95
N PHE A 317 1.96 -18.46 -11.96
CA PHE A 317 2.38 -17.84 -13.22
C PHE A 317 3.75 -18.37 -13.63
N LEU A 318 3.97 -18.55 -14.94
CA LEU A 318 5.20 -19.06 -15.51
C LEU A 318 6.08 -17.90 -15.99
N LYS A 319 7.32 -17.86 -15.51
CA LYS A 319 8.33 -17.02 -16.14
C LYS A 319 8.78 -17.63 -17.46
N LEU A 320 9.01 -16.76 -18.44
CA LEU A 320 9.58 -17.06 -19.75
C LEU A 320 11.07 -17.43 -19.64
N THR A 321 11.34 -18.62 -19.10
CA THR A 321 12.70 -19.13 -18.91
C THR A 321 12.76 -20.64 -19.00
N ASP A 322 13.81 -21.18 -19.63
CA ASP A 322 14.06 -22.62 -19.74
C ASP A 322 14.73 -23.22 -18.50
N LYS A 323 15.04 -22.38 -17.49
CA LYS A 323 15.68 -22.85 -16.26
C LYS A 323 14.80 -23.87 -15.54
N LYS A 324 15.44 -24.95 -15.07
CA LYS A 324 14.80 -26.01 -14.28
C LYS A 324 14.34 -25.51 -12.91
N GLU A 325 15.07 -24.55 -12.36
CA GLU A 325 14.75 -23.84 -11.13
C GLU A 325 14.47 -22.37 -11.45
N VAL A 326 13.30 -21.90 -11.06
CA VAL A 326 12.83 -20.55 -11.36
C VAL A 326 12.71 -19.78 -10.05
N LYS A 327 13.44 -18.68 -9.95
CA LYS A 327 13.38 -17.81 -8.78
C LYS A 327 12.27 -16.78 -8.96
N TYR A 328 11.40 -16.65 -7.95
CA TYR A 328 10.37 -15.63 -7.87
C TYR A 328 10.67 -14.71 -6.69
N SER A 329 10.75 -13.41 -6.95
CA SER A 329 10.87 -12.40 -5.91
C SER A 329 9.50 -12.12 -5.29
N SER A 330 9.49 -11.67 -4.04
CA SER A 330 8.24 -11.27 -3.38
C SER A 330 7.50 -10.14 -4.10
N PHE A 331 8.20 -9.23 -4.78
CA PHE A 331 7.55 -8.18 -5.56
C PHE A 331 6.83 -8.76 -6.77
N GLU A 332 7.46 -9.69 -7.48
CA GLU A 332 6.85 -10.31 -8.66
C GLU A 332 5.58 -11.04 -8.28
N ILE A 333 5.60 -11.77 -7.16
CA ILE A 333 4.43 -12.49 -6.68
C ILE A 333 3.34 -11.54 -6.21
N CYS A 334 3.69 -10.59 -5.33
CA CYS A 334 2.70 -9.72 -4.70
C CYS A 334 2.07 -8.75 -5.71
N PHE A 335 2.85 -8.13 -6.59
CA PHE A 335 2.31 -7.18 -7.57
C PHE A 335 1.56 -7.89 -8.69
N TYR A 336 2.03 -9.06 -9.16
CA TYR A 336 1.25 -9.88 -10.10
C TYR A 336 -0.08 -10.28 -9.49
N PHE A 337 -0.06 -10.82 -8.26
CA PHE A 337 -1.26 -11.24 -7.57
C PHE A 337 -2.24 -10.08 -7.38
N LEU A 338 -1.75 -8.93 -6.94
CA LEU A 338 -2.57 -7.74 -6.71
C LEU A 338 -3.15 -7.20 -8.03
N ALA A 339 -2.38 -7.15 -9.11
CA ALA A 339 -2.87 -6.71 -10.42
C ALA A 339 -4.04 -7.58 -10.90
N ILE A 340 -3.90 -8.91 -10.82
CA ILE A 340 -4.97 -9.86 -11.17
C ILE A 340 -6.17 -9.74 -10.23
N LEU A 341 -5.93 -9.58 -8.92
CA LEU A 341 -7.01 -9.41 -7.95
C LEU A 341 -7.82 -8.15 -8.24
N LEU A 342 -7.17 -7.03 -8.54
CA LEU A 342 -7.84 -5.77 -8.87
C LEU A 342 -8.59 -5.87 -10.19
N HIS A 343 -7.97 -6.40 -11.25
CA HIS A 343 -8.62 -6.60 -12.53
C HIS A 343 -9.85 -7.51 -12.44
N SER A 344 -9.81 -8.52 -11.57
CA SER A 344 -10.94 -9.42 -11.36
C SER A 344 -12.20 -8.76 -10.81
N ARG A 345 -12.09 -7.55 -10.23
CA ARG A 345 -13.23 -6.78 -9.69
C ARG A 345 -14.03 -6.10 -10.79
N SER A 346 -13.37 -5.68 -11.87
CA SER A 346 -13.95 -4.94 -12.99
C SER A 346 -14.26 -5.81 -14.21
N SER A 347 -13.77 -7.05 -14.25
CA SER A 347 -13.93 -7.95 -15.39
C SER A 347 -15.32 -8.60 -15.48
N ASP A 348 -15.82 -8.79 -16.70
CA ASP A 348 -17.05 -9.56 -16.98
C ASP A 348 -16.89 -11.07 -16.69
N ASN A 349 -15.67 -11.61 -16.74
CA ASN A 349 -15.34 -13.03 -16.54
C ASN A 349 -15.09 -13.41 -15.07
N GLN A 350 -15.97 -12.99 -14.17
CA GLN A 350 -15.78 -13.09 -12.71
C GLN A 350 -15.44 -14.50 -12.18
N LEU A 351 -16.01 -15.56 -12.78
CA LEU A 351 -15.82 -16.93 -12.27
C LEU A 351 -14.40 -17.46 -12.52
N GLU A 352 -13.83 -17.23 -13.72
CA GLU A 352 -12.50 -17.71 -14.07
C GLU A 352 -11.44 -16.98 -13.25
N HIS A 353 -11.57 -15.66 -13.14
CA HIS A 353 -10.66 -14.85 -12.33
C HIS A 353 -10.74 -15.20 -10.84
N LYS A 354 -11.93 -15.51 -10.31
CA LYS A 354 -12.08 -16.00 -8.94
C LYS A 354 -11.29 -17.29 -8.69
N ASN A 355 -11.34 -18.24 -9.62
CA ASN A 355 -10.57 -19.48 -9.50
C ASN A 355 -9.06 -19.25 -9.60
N MET A 356 -8.64 -18.39 -10.54
CA MET A 356 -7.24 -18.00 -10.71
C MET A 356 -6.67 -17.35 -9.44
N VAL A 357 -7.36 -16.35 -8.88
CA VAL A 357 -6.97 -15.66 -7.65
C VAL A 357 -6.86 -16.65 -6.48
N SER A 358 -7.87 -17.52 -6.28
CA SER A 358 -7.84 -18.53 -5.21
C SER A 358 -6.65 -19.50 -5.35
N ASN A 359 -6.34 -19.94 -6.57
CA ASN A 359 -5.23 -20.85 -6.82
C ASN A 359 -3.86 -20.19 -6.60
N LEU A 360 -3.68 -18.98 -7.14
CA LEU A 360 -2.47 -18.17 -6.94
C LEU A 360 -2.23 -17.91 -5.44
N TYR A 361 -3.28 -17.50 -4.73
CA TYR A 361 -3.22 -17.26 -3.28
C TYR A 361 -2.73 -18.50 -2.53
N ARG A 362 -3.39 -19.64 -2.77
CA ARG A 362 -3.04 -20.91 -2.13
C ARG A 362 -1.62 -21.36 -2.46
N LYS A 363 -1.19 -21.23 -3.71
CA LYS A 363 0.14 -21.69 -4.13
C LYS A 363 1.25 -20.79 -3.59
N TYR A 364 1.11 -19.47 -3.73
CA TYR A 364 2.17 -18.54 -3.37
C TYR A 364 2.15 -18.12 -1.91
N PHE A 365 1.01 -17.77 -1.34
CA PHE A 365 0.97 -17.19 0.01
C PHE A 365 0.91 -18.27 1.09
N ILE A 366 0.19 -19.36 0.83
CA ILE A 366 0.00 -20.44 1.81
C ILE A 366 1.08 -21.52 1.67
N ASN A 367 1.29 -22.06 0.47
CA ASN A 367 2.07 -23.29 0.29
C ASN A 367 3.55 -23.07 -0.05
N SER A 368 3.98 -21.85 -0.41
CA SER A 368 5.33 -21.63 -0.93
C SER A 368 6.37 -21.29 0.13
N ASN A 369 5.94 -20.99 1.37
CA ASN A 369 6.76 -20.40 2.42
C ASN A 369 7.35 -19.02 2.06
N LEU A 370 6.65 -18.26 1.21
CA LEU A 370 7.00 -16.88 0.90
C LEU A 370 6.92 -16.00 2.16
N ILE A 371 5.90 -16.25 3.00
CA ILE A 371 5.66 -15.60 4.29
C ILE A 371 6.19 -16.50 5.39
N LEU A 372 6.94 -15.93 6.34
CA LEU A 372 7.65 -16.70 7.38
C LEU A 372 6.75 -17.19 8.51
N SER A 373 5.74 -16.40 8.85
CA SER A 373 4.71 -16.75 9.83
C SER A 373 3.45 -15.93 9.60
N TRP A 374 2.33 -16.38 10.13
CA TRP A 374 1.03 -15.74 10.00
C TRP A 374 0.52 -15.30 11.37
N PRO A 375 0.07 -14.05 11.53
CA PRO A 375 -0.51 -13.57 12.77
C PRO A 375 -1.69 -14.44 13.22
N GLU A 376 -1.90 -14.51 14.53
CA GLU A 376 -3.09 -15.18 15.08
C GLU A 376 -4.36 -14.45 14.64
N ALA A 377 -5.47 -15.19 14.54
CA ALA A 377 -6.78 -14.59 14.36
C ALA A 377 -7.21 -13.92 15.68
N PRO A 378 -7.97 -12.81 15.64
CA PRO A 378 -8.56 -12.24 16.85
C PRO A 378 -9.38 -13.29 17.61
N THR A 379 -9.19 -13.32 18.92
CA THR A 379 -9.92 -14.17 19.87
C THR A 379 -11.39 -13.76 19.98
N LEU A 380 -12.21 -14.61 20.62
CA LEU A 380 -13.64 -14.35 20.80
C LEU A 380 -13.93 -13.14 21.71
N ASP A 381 -12.97 -12.71 22.50
CA ASP A 381 -13.11 -11.53 23.39
C ASP A 381 -12.69 -10.22 22.69
N GLU A 382 -12.07 -10.31 21.51
CA GLU A 382 -11.60 -9.16 20.75
C GLU A 382 -12.69 -8.64 19.81
N THR A 383 -12.98 -7.34 19.92
CA THR A 383 -14.02 -6.67 19.11
C THR A 383 -13.82 -6.81 17.61
N GLU A 384 -12.56 -6.85 17.14
CA GLU A 384 -12.21 -7.04 15.73
C GLU A 384 -12.71 -8.38 15.16
N ARG A 385 -13.01 -9.37 16.02
CA ARG A 385 -13.58 -10.64 15.58
C ARG A 385 -15.02 -10.51 15.04
N TYR A 386 -15.63 -9.34 15.18
CA TYR A 386 -17.03 -9.07 14.91
C TYR A 386 -17.19 -7.84 14.01
N ARG A 387 -18.03 -7.95 12.98
CA ARG A 387 -18.43 -6.82 12.14
C ARG A 387 -19.01 -5.70 13.02
N GLY A 388 -18.69 -4.46 12.69
CA GLY A 388 -19.08 -3.28 13.44
C GLY A 388 -18.57 -3.27 14.89
N LEU A 389 -17.58 -4.10 15.23
CA LEU A 389 -17.00 -4.21 16.58
C LEU A 389 -18.04 -4.57 17.66
N SER A 390 -19.09 -5.30 17.28
CA SER A 390 -20.31 -5.42 18.09
C SER A 390 -20.22 -6.42 19.26
N LEU A 391 -19.30 -7.39 19.20
CA LEU A 391 -19.24 -8.59 20.05
C LEU A 391 -20.51 -9.47 20.01
N LYS A 392 -21.39 -9.27 19.02
CA LYS A 392 -22.59 -10.10 18.85
C LYS A 392 -22.24 -11.31 18.00
N SER A 393 -22.66 -12.50 18.42
CA SER A 393 -22.42 -13.75 17.68
C SER A 393 -22.89 -13.71 16.21
N ALA A 394 -23.96 -12.96 15.90
CA ALA A 394 -24.46 -12.78 14.54
C ALA A 394 -23.48 -12.03 13.61
N ASP A 395 -22.61 -11.20 14.19
CA ASP A 395 -21.64 -10.38 13.46
C ASP A 395 -20.26 -11.03 13.40
N MET A 396 -20.09 -12.23 13.98
CA MET A 396 -18.81 -12.90 14.09
C MET A 396 -18.25 -13.28 12.71
N LEU A 397 -16.96 -13.04 12.52
CA LEU A 397 -16.21 -13.46 11.34
C LEU A 397 -15.58 -14.84 11.56
N ASP A 398 -15.50 -15.62 10.49
CA ASP A 398 -14.80 -16.90 10.51
C ASP A 398 -13.28 -16.70 10.61
N GLU A 399 -12.55 -17.66 11.20
CA GLU A 399 -11.08 -17.59 11.28
C GLU A 399 -10.42 -17.46 9.91
N SER A 400 -11.04 -18.05 8.89
CA SER A 400 -10.59 -17.98 7.50
C SER A 400 -10.59 -16.57 6.92
N PHE A 401 -11.25 -15.60 7.57
CA PHE A 401 -11.12 -14.20 7.19
C PHE A 401 -9.75 -13.62 7.58
N PHE A 402 -9.11 -14.15 8.62
CA PHE A 402 -7.85 -13.62 9.17
C PHE A 402 -6.64 -14.48 8.80
N ARG A 403 -6.80 -15.81 8.75
CA ARG A 403 -5.72 -16.74 8.41
C ARG A 403 -6.24 -18.11 7.98
N MET A 404 -5.41 -18.86 7.25
CA MET A 404 -5.66 -20.30 7.09
C MET A 404 -5.28 -21.10 8.34
N PRO A 405 -5.97 -22.23 8.61
CA PRO A 405 -5.60 -23.15 9.68
C PRO A 405 -4.20 -23.74 9.53
N ASN A 406 -3.58 -24.11 10.65
CA ASN A 406 -2.30 -24.82 10.73
C ASN A 406 -1.08 -24.09 10.12
N LEU A 407 -1.21 -22.80 9.84
CA LEU A 407 -0.06 -21.97 9.46
C LEU A 407 0.83 -21.69 10.68
N PRO A 408 2.17 -21.60 10.52
CA PRO A 408 3.05 -21.24 11.62
C PRO A 408 2.78 -19.81 12.07
N THR A 409 2.68 -19.59 13.38
CA THR A 409 2.47 -18.24 13.95
C THR A 409 3.77 -17.69 14.50
N PRO A 410 3.86 -16.37 14.75
CA PRO A 410 5.04 -15.79 15.38
C PRO A 410 5.47 -16.53 16.65
N GLU A 411 4.50 -16.92 17.48
CA GLU A 411 4.75 -17.68 18.70
C GLU A 411 5.25 -19.10 18.41
N SER A 412 4.62 -19.82 17.46
CA SER A 412 4.97 -21.21 17.18
C SER A 412 6.28 -21.36 16.40
N SER A 413 6.68 -20.35 15.63
CA SER A 413 7.86 -20.38 14.75
C SER A 413 9.05 -19.58 15.27
N GLY A 414 8.82 -18.61 16.17
CA GLY A 414 9.82 -17.63 16.57
C GLY A 414 10.18 -16.61 15.47
N MET A 415 9.39 -16.55 14.39
CA MET A 415 9.67 -15.71 13.22
C MET A 415 8.61 -14.62 13.07
N ALA A 416 9.02 -13.42 12.65
CA ALA A 416 8.10 -12.33 12.35
C ALA A 416 7.25 -12.60 11.10
N PRO A 417 6.02 -12.06 11.04
CA PRO A 417 5.11 -12.26 9.91
C PRO A 417 5.50 -11.36 8.73
N ILE A 418 6.59 -11.73 8.06
CA ILE A 418 7.18 -10.94 6.97
C ILE A 418 7.29 -11.74 5.67
N PHE A 419 7.39 -11.02 4.55
CA PHE A 419 7.75 -11.59 3.26
C PHE A 419 9.27 -11.81 3.17
N THR A 420 9.65 -13.01 2.75
CA THR A 420 11.02 -13.28 2.31
C THR A 420 11.35 -12.53 1.02
N LYS A 421 12.64 -12.38 0.71
CA LYS A 421 13.07 -11.73 -0.54
C LYS A 421 12.60 -12.48 -1.79
N SER A 422 12.61 -13.81 -1.74
CA SER A 422 12.34 -14.68 -2.87
C SER A 422 12.15 -16.14 -2.47
N ILE A 423 11.45 -16.87 -3.33
CA ILE A 423 11.32 -18.33 -3.31
C ILE A 423 11.84 -18.92 -4.63
N THR A 424 12.17 -20.20 -4.62
CA THR A 424 12.62 -20.94 -5.81
C THR A 424 11.64 -22.06 -6.11
N TYR A 425 11.16 -22.13 -7.33
CA TYR A 425 10.28 -23.18 -7.83
C TYR A 425 11.08 -24.19 -8.65
N SER A 426 10.93 -25.48 -8.33
CA SER A 426 11.52 -26.56 -9.11
C SER A 426 10.50 -27.12 -10.09
N LYS A 427 10.72 -26.92 -11.40
CA LYS A 427 9.85 -27.50 -12.45
C LYS A 427 9.80 -29.03 -12.39
N LYS A 428 10.91 -29.67 -11.98
CA LYS A 428 11.01 -31.14 -11.85
C LYS A 428 10.19 -31.68 -10.68
N LYS A 429 10.23 -30.98 -9.53
CA LYS A 429 9.56 -31.45 -8.29
C LYS A 429 8.15 -30.88 -8.12
N ASN A 430 7.76 -29.91 -8.96
CA ASN A 430 6.52 -29.14 -8.82
C ASN A 430 6.34 -28.60 -7.39
N SER A 431 7.41 -28.05 -6.82
CA SER A 431 7.43 -27.59 -5.44
C SER A 431 8.31 -26.35 -5.26
N PHE A 432 7.96 -25.56 -4.26
CA PHE A 432 8.73 -24.39 -3.85
C PHE A 432 9.72 -24.74 -2.74
N SER A 433 10.86 -24.07 -2.76
CA SER A 433 11.79 -23.98 -1.65
C SER A 433 12.03 -22.52 -1.31
N ARG A 434 12.18 -22.24 -0.02
CA ARG A 434 12.52 -20.90 0.46
C ARG A 434 14.01 -20.62 0.32
N SER A 435 14.33 -19.34 0.16
CA SER A 435 15.70 -18.85 0.29
C SER A 435 16.04 -18.54 1.76
N LYS A 436 17.09 -17.75 2.02
CA LYS A 436 17.48 -17.37 3.37
C LYS A 436 16.39 -16.53 4.04
N ASP A 437 16.08 -16.84 5.29
CA ASP A 437 15.18 -16.05 6.12
C ASP A 437 15.87 -14.72 6.46
N THR A 438 15.39 -13.63 5.84
CA THR A 438 15.96 -12.29 6.01
C THR A 438 14.87 -11.27 5.78
N PHE A 439 14.74 -10.33 6.72
CA PHE A 439 13.92 -9.15 6.56
C PHE A 439 14.63 -8.17 5.61
N ASP A 440 13.93 -7.75 4.56
CA ASP A 440 14.34 -6.66 3.67
C ASP A 440 13.25 -5.60 3.72
N SER A 441 13.55 -4.47 4.36
CA SER A 441 12.56 -3.44 4.65
C SER A 441 12.02 -2.78 3.38
N SER A 442 12.88 -2.57 2.37
CA SER A 442 12.46 -2.01 1.08
C SER A 442 11.38 -2.84 0.39
N LYS A 443 11.45 -4.18 0.53
CA LYS A 443 10.45 -5.10 -0.01
C LYS A 443 9.18 -5.11 0.82
N ASN A 444 9.33 -5.30 2.13
CA ASN A 444 8.20 -5.47 3.03
C ASN A 444 7.36 -4.20 3.13
N MET A 445 7.96 -3.02 3.30
CA MET A 445 7.21 -1.77 3.47
C MET A 445 6.37 -1.43 2.23
N LEU A 446 6.92 -1.62 1.02
CA LEU A 446 6.17 -1.38 -0.22
C LEU A 446 5.06 -2.42 -0.42
N ILE A 447 5.33 -3.71 -0.18
CA ILE A 447 4.30 -4.76 -0.30
C ILE A 447 3.15 -4.49 0.69
N PHE A 448 3.47 -4.24 1.96
CA PHE A 448 2.43 -3.96 2.95
C PHE A 448 1.65 -2.69 2.63
N PHE A 449 2.35 -1.64 2.14
CA PHE A 449 1.67 -0.41 1.77
C PHE A 449 0.64 -0.65 0.67
N VAL A 450 1.02 -1.30 -0.45
CA VAL A 450 0.05 -1.55 -1.54
C VAL A 450 -1.05 -2.51 -1.11
N LEU A 451 -0.76 -3.52 -0.28
CA LEU A 451 -1.81 -4.41 0.24
C LEU A 451 -2.78 -3.68 1.16
N ILE A 452 -2.29 -2.81 2.04
CA ILE A 452 -3.16 -2.01 2.92
C ILE A 452 -3.98 -1.05 2.06
N HIS A 453 -3.33 -0.25 1.23
CA HIS A 453 -3.96 0.81 0.43
C HIS A 453 -5.08 0.25 -0.48
N TYR A 454 -4.80 -0.77 -1.30
CA TYR A 454 -5.78 -1.28 -2.27
C TYR A 454 -6.83 -2.26 -1.69
N LEU A 455 -6.61 -2.81 -0.49
CA LEU A 455 -7.55 -3.75 0.14
C LEU A 455 -8.33 -3.13 1.31
N ASN A 456 -8.00 -1.90 1.72
CA ASN A 456 -8.64 -1.25 2.86
C ASN A 456 -10.15 -1.16 2.69
N ASP A 457 -10.62 -0.73 1.52
CA ASP A 457 -12.06 -0.60 1.25
C ASP A 457 -12.80 -1.93 1.32
N ASP A 458 -12.20 -3.03 0.84
CA ASP A 458 -12.82 -4.36 0.93
C ASP A 458 -13.02 -4.76 2.40
N VAL A 459 -12.03 -4.47 3.24
CA VAL A 459 -12.07 -4.81 4.67
C VAL A 459 -13.02 -3.89 5.42
N VAL A 460 -12.98 -2.58 5.17
CA VAL A 460 -13.93 -1.59 5.75
C VAL A 460 -15.37 -1.97 5.42
N ASN A 461 -15.64 -2.37 4.17
CA ASN A 461 -16.94 -2.86 3.74
C ASN A 461 -17.28 -4.19 4.42
N ALA A 462 -16.38 -5.16 4.45
CA ALA A 462 -16.61 -6.46 5.09
C ALA A 462 -16.84 -6.37 6.61
N MET A 463 -16.22 -5.38 7.26
CA MET A 463 -16.36 -5.05 8.67
C MET A 463 -17.60 -4.20 8.97
N ASN A 464 -18.40 -3.82 7.96
CA ASN A 464 -19.56 -2.93 8.12
C ASN A 464 -19.23 -1.63 8.87
N PHE A 465 -18.08 -1.01 8.57
CA PHE A 465 -17.73 0.29 9.15
C PHE A 465 -18.46 1.47 8.49
N LYS A 466 -19.35 1.20 7.52
CA LYS A 466 -20.23 2.21 6.92
C LYS A 466 -21.47 2.41 7.78
N ASP A 467 -21.43 3.48 8.59
CA ASP A 467 -22.46 4.53 8.72
C ASP A 467 -21.89 5.71 9.55
N ASP A 468 -22.25 6.94 9.15
CA ASP A 468 -21.89 8.29 9.66
C ASP A 468 -20.45 8.83 9.40
N ILE A 469 -20.08 9.06 8.14
CA ILE A 469 -19.12 10.14 7.83
C ILE A 469 -19.70 11.07 6.77
N ASN A 470 -20.07 12.29 7.19
CA ASN A 470 -20.05 13.46 6.32
C ASN A 470 -18.57 13.74 5.96
N LEU A 471 -18.02 13.04 4.96
CA LEU A 471 -17.03 13.68 4.11
C LEU A 471 -17.81 14.58 3.15
N PRO A 472 -17.34 15.79 2.82
CA PRO A 472 -18.00 16.59 1.79
C PRO A 472 -18.11 15.75 0.53
N SER A 473 -19.33 15.60 0.02
CA SER A 473 -19.59 14.80 -1.16
C SER A 473 -18.72 15.28 -2.31
N ILE A 474 -17.96 14.35 -2.88
CA ILE A 474 -17.55 14.46 -4.28
C ILE A 474 -18.87 14.55 -5.04
N ARG A 475 -19.14 15.72 -5.63
CA ARG A 475 -20.30 15.88 -6.50
C ARG A 475 -20.10 14.92 -7.67
N GLU A 476 -20.87 13.84 -7.69
CA GLU A 476 -21.15 13.14 -8.92
C GLU A 476 -21.86 14.15 -9.84
N GLU A 477 -21.16 14.70 -10.82
CA GLU A 477 -21.81 15.40 -11.91
C GLU A 477 -22.57 14.36 -12.74
N GLU A 478 -23.88 14.55 -12.85
CA GLU A 478 -24.74 13.71 -13.67
C GLU A 478 -24.25 13.69 -15.13
N PRO A 479 -24.35 12.54 -15.82
CA PRO A 479 -23.95 12.44 -17.22
C PRO A 479 -24.82 13.35 -18.08
N ILE A 480 -24.17 14.25 -18.82
CA ILE A 480 -24.80 15.06 -19.86
C ILE A 480 -25.38 14.11 -20.90
N THR A 481 -26.70 14.03 -20.94
CA THR A 481 -27.45 13.35 -22.02
C THR A 481 -27.35 14.21 -23.27
N VAL A 482 -26.53 13.77 -24.22
CA VAL A 482 -26.57 14.29 -25.59
C VAL A 482 -27.80 13.69 -26.26
N THR A 483 -28.89 14.44 -26.30
CA THR A 483 -29.99 14.16 -27.21
C THR A 483 -29.63 14.70 -28.60
N GLU A 484 -29.48 13.78 -29.55
CA GLU A 484 -29.56 14.04 -30.98
C GLU A 484 -30.91 14.73 -31.27
N ASP A 485 -30.89 15.99 -31.70
CA ASP A 485 -31.92 16.60 -32.53
C ASP A 485 -31.42 17.96 -33.05
N ILE A 486 -30.56 17.93 -34.07
CA ILE A 486 -30.37 19.06 -34.98
C ILE A 486 -30.35 18.51 -36.40
N LEU A 487 -31.53 18.39 -37.00
CA LEU A 487 -31.73 18.41 -38.44
C LEU A 487 -32.98 19.23 -38.77
N ASP A 488 -32.79 20.16 -39.71
CA ASP A 488 -33.77 20.93 -40.48
C ASP A 488 -34.69 21.95 -39.77
N SER A 489 -34.42 23.23 -40.01
CA SER A 489 -35.13 23.91 -41.12
C SER A 489 -34.65 25.35 -41.31
N ASP A 490 -34.14 25.62 -42.51
CA ASP A 490 -34.14 26.94 -43.13
C ASP A 490 -35.59 27.42 -43.33
N LYS A 491 -35.89 28.69 -43.02
CA LYS A 491 -36.30 29.74 -43.99
C LYS A 491 -36.97 30.96 -43.34
N ASP A 492 -36.45 32.11 -43.78
CA ASP A 492 -37.13 33.34 -44.23
C ASP A 492 -38.10 34.11 -43.31
N ASP A 493 -37.72 35.37 -43.03
CA ASP A 493 -38.47 36.65 -43.23
C ASP A 493 -38.17 37.66 -42.09
N ILE A 494 -37.35 38.70 -42.29
CA ILE A 494 -37.62 40.02 -42.93
C ILE A 494 -38.29 41.05 -41.96
N ILE A 495 -37.50 42.09 -41.60
CA ILE A 495 -37.87 43.53 -41.34
C ILE A 495 -38.62 43.82 -40.00
N GLU A 496 -38.38 44.85 -39.17
CA GLU A 496 -38.14 46.30 -39.36
C GLU A 496 -37.57 46.99 -38.09
N GLU A 497 -37.12 48.24 -38.25
CA GLU A 497 -36.48 49.16 -37.29
C GLU A 497 -37.41 49.78 -36.21
N ALA A 498 -36.88 49.93 -34.97
CA ALA A 498 -36.86 51.08 -34.01
C ALA A 498 -38.14 51.94 -33.70
N PRO A 499 -38.17 52.88 -32.71
CA PRO A 499 -37.39 53.11 -31.47
C PRO A 499 -38.24 53.47 -30.20
N ASN A 500 -37.56 53.70 -29.07
CA ASN A 500 -37.88 54.61 -27.93
C ASN A 500 -39.18 54.44 -27.10
N GLU A 501 -39.02 54.34 -25.77
CA GLU A 501 -39.36 55.43 -24.85
C GLU A 501 -38.95 55.14 -23.39
N THR A 502 -38.27 56.11 -22.80
CA THR A 502 -38.06 56.36 -21.36
C THR A 502 -39.36 56.34 -20.55
N LYS A 503 -39.29 55.85 -19.30
CA LYS A 503 -39.82 56.55 -18.10
C LYS A 503 -39.39 55.89 -16.78
N GLU A 504 -38.71 56.67 -15.96
CA GLU A 504 -38.61 56.52 -14.50
C GLU A 504 -39.98 56.76 -13.82
N LEU A 505 -40.11 56.25 -12.59
CA LEU A 505 -41.00 56.57 -11.44
C LEU A 505 -41.28 55.22 -10.74
N ASP A 506 -40.96 54.93 -9.48
CA ASP A 506 -40.51 55.68 -8.28
C ASP A 506 -39.54 54.80 -7.48
#